data_AF-A0A1V4UY73-F1
#
_entry.id   AF-A0A1V4UY73-F1
#
_cell.length_a   1.000
_cell.length_b   1.000
_cell.length_c   1.000
_cell.angle_alpha   90.00
_cell.angle_beta   90.00
_cell.angle_gamma   90.00
#
_symmetry.space_group_name_H-M   'P 1'
#
loop_
_entity.id
_entity.type
_entity.pdbx_description
1 polymer ?
#
loop_
_entity_poly.entity_id
_entity_poly.type
_entity_poly.pdbx_seq_one_letter_code
_entity_poly.pdbx_strand_id
1 'polypeptide(L)'
;MFYMGCKRTKNVFRSLLSTDSSMNNMELTGPTIPKEHFAKFIENPTPENLREVLRTNTGEDNHLDFKEKMPDFPTLARHLLAMGNSRFGCIVIGVKELDNGTFDPIGIESIKDKLHIHDSIKRFIPREIWENILIFDFNFEETEYPKIKGKKFQVIIIDVDLDDLPLISTGASPGQIQENAIYVRRGTSSELVNYEELQRLINMRLSTGHSSQPEMDLASHLRELKMLLEENDNASKASLFPTGIFGTSYHSDHSAFLKELIENKKQLIRRIISNP
;
A
#
# COMPACT_ATOMS: atom_id res chain seq x y z
N MET A 1 -21.05 -21.64 -3.37
CA MET A 1 -20.89 -20.30 -3.95
C MET A 1 -19.47 -20.23 -4.48
N PHE A 2 -19.31 -20.24 -5.81
CA PHE A 2 -18.02 -20.44 -6.47
C PHE A 2 -17.09 -19.25 -6.19
N TYR A 3 -15.94 -19.53 -5.56
CA TYR A 3 -14.83 -18.58 -5.45
C TYR A 3 -14.28 -18.32 -6.85
N MET A 4 -14.70 -17.21 -7.46
CA MET A 4 -13.96 -16.63 -8.59
C MET A 4 -12.58 -16.25 -8.07
N GLY A 5 -11.55 -16.90 -8.63
CA GLY A 5 -10.15 -16.61 -8.29
C GLY A 5 -9.88 -15.11 -8.31
N CYS A 6 -9.37 -14.60 -7.20
CA CYS A 6 -8.99 -13.22 -7.02
C CYS A 6 -7.96 -12.86 -8.11
N LYS A 7 -8.39 -12.09 -9.14
CA LYS A 7 -7.49 -11.62 -10.20
C LYS A 7 -6.38 -10.69 -9.67
N ARG A 8 -6.50 -10.20 -8.43
CA ARG A 8 -5.57 -9.27 -7.77
C ARG A 8 -4.23 -9.91 -7.37
N THR A 9 -4.21 -11.15 -6.87
CA THR A 9 -2.97 -11.77 -6.34
C THR A 9 -1.92 -12.09 -7.41
N LYS A 10 -2.30 -12.25 -8.68
CA LYS A 10 -1.37 -12.54 -9.78
C LYS A 10 -0.50 -11.35 -10.21
N ASN A 11 -0.93 -10.12 -9.93
CA ASN A 11 -0.18 -8.92 -10.34
C ASN A 11 0.86 -8.45 -9.31
N VAL A 12 0.71 -8.87 -8.04
CA VAL A 12 1.58 -8.48 -6.92
C VAL A 12 3.02 -8.96 -7.12
N PHE A 13 3.20 -10.21 -7.56
CA PHE A 13 4.53 -10.81 -7.75
C PHE A 13 5.30 -10.21 -8.93
N ARG A 14 4.60 -9.79 -10.01
CA ARG A 14 5.23 -9.18 -11.19
C ARG A 14 5.73 -7.75 -10.92
N SER A 15 5.09 -7.05 -9.97
CA SER A 15 5.52 -5.72 -9.51
C SER A 15 6.74 -5.81 -8.59
N LEU A 16 6.77 -6.77 -7.66
CA LEU A 16 7.90 -6.99 -6.74
C LEU A 16 9.22 -7.31 -7.46
N LEU A 17 9.16 -7.98 -8.62
CA LEU A 17 10.33 -8.31 -9.43
C LEU A 17 10.75 -7.21 -10.44
N SER A 18 9.94 -6.18 -10.67
CA SER A 18 10.18 -5.18 -11.72
C SER A 18 10.57 -3.78 -11.22
N THR A 19 10.37 -3.46 -9.94
CA THR A 19 10.70 -2.12 -9.41
C THR A 19 12.13 -1.95 -8.88
N ASP A 20 12.94 -3.01 -8.81
CA ASP A 20 14.34 -2.93 -8.35
C ASP A 20 15.33 -2.78 -9.52
N SER A 21 15.21 -1.69 -10.30
CA SER A 21 16.20 -1.32 -11.33
C SER A 21 17.05 -0.09 -10.98
N SER A 22 16.87 0.52 -9.81
CA SER A 22 17.63 1.72 -9.38
C SER A 22 18.31 1.62 -8.01
N MET A 23 18.45 0.41 -7.45
CA MET A 23 19.24 0.15 -6.23
C MET A 23 20.41 -0.79 -6.57
N ASN A 24 21.48 -0.23 -7.14
CA ASN A 24 22.76 -0.94 -7.25
C ASN A 24 23.52 -0.84 -5.92
N ASN A 25 24.02 -1.99 -5.48
CA ASN A 25 24.92 -2.26 -4.34
C ASN A 25 24.27 -2.64 -3.00
N MET A 26 23.52 -3.74 -3.01
CA MET A 26 23.58 -4.73 -1.92
C MET A 26 23.34 -6.10 -2.55
N GLU A 27 24.22 -7.07 -2.27
CA GLU A 27 24.27 -8.38 -2.93
C GLU A 27 22.89 -9.05 -3.03
N LEU A 28 22.36 -9.13 -4.25
CA LEU A 28 21.30 -10.07 -4.62
C LEU A 28 21.92 -11.47 -4.71
N THR A 29 22.22 -12.09 -3.57
CA THR A 29 22.31 -13.54 -3.51
C THR A 29 20.91 -14.10 -3.71
N GLY A 30 20.72 -15.00 -4.69
CA GLY A 30 19.43 -15.47 -5.21
C GLY A 30 18.39 -15.91 -4.16
N PRO A 31 17.12 -16.17 -4.55
CA PRO A 31 16.07 -16.40 -3.57
C PRO A 31 16.40 -17.62 -2.71
N THR A 32 16.71 -17.35 -1.44
CA THR A 32 16.74 -18.35 -0.37
C THR A 32 15.37 -19.02 -0.34
N ILE A 33 15.34 -20.33 -0.54
CA ILE A 33 14.17 -21.23 -0.59
C ILE A 33 13.02 -20.86 0.39
N PRO A 34 13.26 -20.37 1.63
CA PRO A 34 12.22 -19.85 2.53
C PRO A 34 11.25 -18.83 1.91
N LYS A 35 11.73 -17.89 1.09
CA LYS A 35 10.89 -16.82 0.51
C LYS A 35 9.93 -17.33 -0.56
N GLU A 36 10.24 -18.45 -1.20
CA GLU A 36 9.41 -19.03 -2.26
C GLU A 36 8.11 -19.65 -1.71
N HIS A 37 8.18 -20.34 -0.58
CA HIS A 37 7.00 -20.94 0.04
C HIS A 37 6.04 -19.89 0.57
N PHE A 38 6.57 -18.82 1.15
CA PHE A 38 5.76 -17.67 1.56
C PHE A 38 5.08 -17.01 0.35
N ALA A 39 5.81 -16.73 -0.73
CA ALA A 39 5.24 -16.16 -1.94
C ALA A 39 4.10 -17.03 -2.52
N LYS A 40 4.31 -18.35 -2.62
CA LYS A 40 3.28 -19.30 -3.07
C LYS A 40 2.03 -19.29 -2.19
N PHE A 41 2.23 -19.18 -0.88
CA PHE A 41 1.12 -19.10 0.07
C PHE A 41 0.31 -17.81 -0.10
N ILE A 42 0.96 -16.67 -0.33
CA ILE A 42 0.25 -15.41 -0.57
C ILE A 42 -0.54 -15.44 -1.87
N GLU A 43 0.03 -16.00 -2.94
CA GLU A 43 -0.69 -16.13 -4.22
C GLU A 43 -1.91 -17.06 -4.12
N ASN A 44 -1.77 -18.14 -3.33
CA ASN A 44 -2.79 -19.17 -3.16
C ASN A 44 -2.81 -19.70 -1.71
N PRO A 45 -3.60 -19.10 -0.80
CA PRO A 45 -3.59 -19.43 0.62
C PRO A 45 -4.38 -20.71 0.92
N THR A 46 -3.75 -21.86 0.64
CA THR A 46 -4.31 -23.20 0.92
C THR A 46 -3.65 -23.85 2.14
N PRO A 47 -4.28 -24.88 2.75
CA PRO A 47 -3.68 -25.62 3.86
C PRO A 47 -2.28 -26.18 3.52
N GLU A 48 -2.10 -26.66 2.29
CA GLU A 48 -0.83 -27.24 1.80
C GLU A 48 0.26 -26.17 1.76
N ASN A 49 -0.05 -24.98 1.25
CA ASN A 49 0.91 -23.88 1.16
C ASN A 49 1.24 -23.31 2.55
N LEU A 50 0.25 -23.18 3.44
CA LEU A 50 0.51 -22.77 4.83
C LEU A 50 1.40 -23.79 5.54
N ARG A 51 1.17 -25.09 5.35
CA ARG A 51 2.01 -26.15 5.92
C ARG A 51 3.47 -25.98 5.52
N GLU A 52 3.76 -25.63 4.27
CA GLU A 52 5.14 -25.40 3.82
C GLU A 52 5.78 -24.16 4.47
N VAL A 53 5.03 -23.07 4.66
CA VAL A 53 5.50 -21.90 5.41
C VAL A 53 5.86 -22.30 6.85
N LEU A 54 4.98 -23.05 7.53
CA LEU A 54 5.20 -23.52 8.90
C LEU A 54 6.32 -24.56 9.02
N ARG A 55 6.60 -25.32 7.96
CA ARG A 55 7.66 -26.34 7.94
C ARG A 55 9.04 -25.73 7.71
N THR A 56 9.13 -24.74 6.83
CA THR A 56 10.41 -24.14 6.42
C THR A 56 10.93 -23.10 7.39
N ASN A 57 10.09 -22.67 8.34
CA ASN A 57 10.46 -21.77 9.42
C ASN A 57 11.21 -20.52 8.91
N THR A 58 10.54 -19.78 8.03
CA THR A 58 11.12 -18.71 7.21
C THR A 58 11.65 -17.51 7.99
N GLY A 59 11.42 -17.48 9.31
CA GLY A 59 11.62 -16.30 10.16
C GLY A 59 10.52 -15.26 9.98
N GLU A 60 10.52 -14.26 10.86
CA GLU A 60 9.71 -13.05 10.70
C GLU A 60 10.48 -11.99 9.92
N ASP A 61 9.74 -11.17 9.17
CA ASP A 61 10.26 -10.00 8.49
C ASP A 61 9.20 -8.89 8.43
N ASN A 62 9.41 -7.88 7.57
CA ASN A 62 8.47 -6.78 7.44
C ASN A 62 7.09 -7.18 6.88
N HIS A 63 6.99 -8.36 6.25
CA HIS A 63 5.80 -8.84 5.54
C HIS A 63 5.21 -10.10 6.17
N LEU A 64 5.95 -10.84 6.99
CA LEU A 64 5.48 -12.02 7.69
C LEU A 64 5.72 -11.91 9.20
N ASP A 65 4.64 -12.07 9.96
CA ASP A 65 4.67 -12.04 11.43
C ASP A 65 3.99 -13.29 11.99
N PHE A 66 4.60 -13.90 13.01
CA PHE A 66 4.05 -15.03 13.73
C PHE A 66 3.54 -14.57 15.10
N LYS A 67 2.36 -15.05 15.48
CA LYS A 67 1.77 -14.72 16.78
C LYS A 67 1.24 -15.98 17.44
N GLU A 68 1.57 -16.15 18.71
CA GLU A 68 1.07 -17.29 19.50
C GLU A 68 -0.46 -17.22 19.59
N LYS A 69 -0.98 -16.01 19.85
CA LYS A 69 -2.40 -15.72 20.07
C LYS A 69 -2.79 -14.47 19.30
N MET A 70 -4.09 -14.34 19.01
CA MET A 70 -4.63 -13.13 18.41
C MET A 70 -4.27 -11.91 19.28
N PRO A 71 -3.56 -10.91 18.74
CA PRO A 71 -3.33 -9.65 19.45
C PRO A 71 -4.65 -8.98 19.81
N ASP A 72 -4.63 -8.03 20.73
CA ASP A 72 -5.77 -7.15 20.89
C ASP A 72 -6.05 -6.38 19.59
N PHE A 73 -7.31 -6.06 19.34
CA PHE A 73 -7.73 -5.48 18.05
C PHE A 73 -7.07 -4.14 17.70
N PRO A 74 -6.82 -3.20 18.64
CA PRO A 74 -6.01 -2.02 18.37
C PRO A 74 -4.58 -2.35 17.92
N THR A 75 -3.90 -3.27 18.60
CA THR A 75 -2.55 -3.71 18.22
C THR A 75 -2.54 -4.40 16.86
N LEU A 76 -3.53 -5.27 16.59
CA LEU A 76 -3.71 -5.89 15.28
C LEU A 76 -3.89 -4.83 14.18
N ALA A 77 -4.76 -3.84 14.40
CA ALA A 77 -4.99 -2.77 13.44
C ALA A 77 -3.70 -1.97 13.17
N ARG A 78 -2.90 -1.67 14.20
CA ARG A 78 -1.59 -1.04 14.04
C ARG A 78 -0.65 -1.89 13.16
N HIS A 79 -0.59 -3.21 13.41
CA HIS A 79 0.24 -4.11 12.59
C HIS A 79 -0.21 -4.13 11.13
N LEU A 80 -1.52 -4.20 10.88
CA LEU A 80 -2.08 -4.17 9.54
C LEU A 80 -1.78 -2.85 8.82
N LEU A 81 -1.93 -1.69 9.48
CA LEU A 81 -1.54 -0.39 8.89
C LEU A 81 -0.05 -0.35 8.56
N ALA A 82 0.81 -0.81 9.47
CA ALA A 82 2.25 -0.85 9.28
C ALA A 82 2.67 -1.75 8.09
N MET A 83 2.06 -2.92 7.98
CA MET A 83 2.27 -3.87 6.90
C MET A 83 1.70 -3.35 5.57
N GLY A 84 0.50 -2.77 5.59
CA GLY A 84 -0.14 -2.19 4.42
C GLY A 84 0.63 -0.99 3.85
N ASN A 85 1.28 -0.18 4.71
CA ASN A 85 2.22 0.85 4.25
C ASN A 85 3.50 0.27 3.63
N SER A 86 3.79 -1.01 3.88
CA SER A 86 4.80 -1.78 3.13
C SER A 86 4.20 -2.50 1.92
N ARG A 87 3.00 -2.08 1.47
CA ARG A 87 2.10 -2.67 0.45
C ARG A 87 1.45 -3.99 0.84
N PHE A 88 2.17 -4.83 1.56
CA PHE A 88 1.73 -6.19 1.81
C PHE A 88 2.15 -6.66 3.20
N GLY A 89 1.32 -7.49 3.84
CA GLY A 89 1.78 -8.31 4.94
C GLY A 89 0.82 -9.40 5.37
N CYS A 90 1.34 -10.32 6.18
CA CYS A 90 0.70 -11.55 6.60
C CYS A 90 1.00 -11.79 8.08
N ILE A 91 -0.04 -12.00 8.87
CA ILE A 91 0.05 -12.38 10.28
C ILE A 91 -0.51 -13.79 10.42
N VAL A 92 0.32 -14.73 10.86
CA VAL A 92 -0.07 -16.13 11.10
C VAL A 92 -0.22 -16.36 12.60
N ILE A 93 -1.43 -16.72 13.01
CA ILE A 93 -1.80 -16.89 14.43
C ILE A 93 -1.82 -18.38 14.79
N GLY A 94 -1.26 -18.71 15.95
CA GLY A 94 -1.05 -20.07 16.44
C GLY A 94 0.40 -20.53 16.31
N VAL A 95 1.35 -19.61 16.22
CA VAL A 95 2.78 -19.93 16.09
C VAL A 95 3.54 -19.26 17.21
N LYS A 96 4.26 -20.05 18.01
CA LYS A 96 5.02 -19.57 19.16
C LYS A 96 6.48 -19.38 18.76
N GLU A 97 7.02 -18.19 19.01
CA GLU A 97 8.46 -17.98 18.97
C GLU A 97 9.10 -18.56 20.25
N LEU A 98 10.15 -19.34 20.08
CA LEU A 98 10.93 -19.96 21.16
C LEU A 98 12.17 -19.10 21.47
N ASP A 99 12.73 -19.26 22.67
CA ASP A 99 13.88 -18.47 23.14
C ASP A 99 15.14 -18.58 22.24
N ASN A 100 15.20 -19.60 21.38
CA ASN A 100 16.27 -19.80 20.41
C ASN A 100 16.02 -19.13 19.04
N GLY A 101 14.96 -18.31 18.91
CA GLY A 101 14.56 -17.65 17.66
C GLY A 101 13.93 -18.58 16.63
N THR A 102 13.58 -19.82 17.01
CA THR A 102 12.83 -20.74 16.15
C THR A 102 11.35 -20.69 16.47
N PHE A 103 10.51 -21.11 15.53
CA PHE A 103 9.06 -21.03 15.67
C PHE A 103 8.44 -22.42 15.76
N ASP A 104 7.50 -22.59 16.70
CA ASP A 104 6.75 -23.81 16.91
C ASP A 104 5.26 -23.59 16.58
N PRO A 105 4.68 -24.33 15.62
CA PRO A 105 3.29 -24.15 15.24
C PRO A 105 2.38 -24.84 16.27
N ILE A 106 2.00 -24.13 17.32
CA ILE A 106 1.21 -24.66 18.45
C ILE A 106 -0.31 -24.70 18.18
N GLY A 107 -0.79 -23.94 17.20
CA GLY A 107 -2.20 -23.77 16.88
C GLY A 107 -2.95 -22.88 17.88
N ILE A 108 -4.22 -22.63 17.57
CA ILE A 108 -5.18 -21.95 18.45
C ILE A 108 -6.32 -22.87 18.86
N GLU A 109 -6.86 -22.65 20.06
CA GLU A 109 -7.98 -23.44 20.60
C GLU A 109 -9.26 -23.24 19.77
N SER A 110 -9.54 -22.00 19.41
CA SER A 110 -10.72 -21.60 18.66
C SER A 110 -10.39 -20.53 17.63
N ILE A 111 -11.08 -20.61 16.49
CA ILE A 111 -11.01 -19.63 15.42
C ILE A 111 -11.97 -18.49 15.79
N LYS A 112 -11.48 -17.25 15.73
CA LYS A 112 -12.34 -16.09 15.95
C LYS A 112 -13.18 -15.80 14.71
N ASP A 113 -14.41 -15.38 14.93
CA ASP A 113 -15.32 -15.01 13.84
C ASP A 113 -14.75 -13.84 13.01
N LYS A 114 -14.73 -14.00 11.67
CA LYS A 114 -14.14 -13.03 10.74
C LYS A 114 -14.85 -11.68 10.78
N LEU A 115 -16.19 -11.68 10.85
CA LEU A 115 -16.98 -10.45 10.92
C LEU A 115 -16.67 -9.70 12.21
N HIS A 116 -16.54 -10.44 13.32
CA HIS A 116 -16.15 -9.83 14.59
C HIS A 116 -14.74 -9.21 14.54
N ILE A 117 -13.77 -9.85 13.87
CA ILE A 117 -12.44 -9.26 13.67
C ILE A 117 -12.55 -7.98 12.85
N HIS A 118 -13.21 -8.01 11.69
CA HIS A 118 -13.42 -6.83 10.84
C HIS A 118 -14.09 -5.69 11.61
N ASP A 119 -15.20 -5.96 12.29
CA ASP A 119 -15.94 -4.96 13.07
C ASP A 119 -15.13 -4.36 14.22
N SER A 120 -14.20 -5.13 14.78
CA SER A 120 -13.37 -4.68 15.89
C SER A 120 -12.19 -3.81 15.44
N ILE A 121 -11.71 -3.99 14.21
CA ILE A 121 -10.59 -3.21 13.65
C ILE A 121 -11.03 -2.03 12.78
N LYS A 122 -12.26 -2.04 12.23
CA LYS A 122 -12.72 -1.06 11.24
C LYS A 122 -12.66 0.40 11.70
N ARG A 123 -12.79 0.66 13.01
CA ARG A 123 -12.70 2.02 13.58
C ARG A 123 -11.29 2.62 13.55
N PHE A 124 -10.29 1.79 13.29
CA PHE A 124 -8.87 2.17 13.31
C PHE A 124 -8.26 2.26 11.92
N ILE A 125 -8.94 1.71 10.91
CA ILE A 125 -8.42 1.49 9.58
C ILE A 125 -9.28 2.28 8.56
N PRO A 126 -8.67 2.93 7.54
CA PRO A 126 -9.39 3.55 6.43
C PRO A 126 -10.37 2.60 5.75
N ARG A 127 -11.52 3.13 5.31
CA ARG A 127 -12.59 2.32 4.71
C ARG A 127 -12.17 1.69 3.40
N GLU A 128 -11.30 2.38 2.68
CA GLU A 128 -10.81 2.06 1.34
C GLU A 128 -10.10 0.71 1.33
N ILE A 129 -9.45 0.32 2.44
CA ILE A 129 -8.67 -0.91 2.53
C ILE A 129 -9.35 -2.04 3.30
N TRP A 130 -10.64 -1.92 3.66
CA TRP A 130 -11.34 -2.99 4.38
C TRP A 130 -11.40 -4.29 3.57
N GLU A 131 -11.64 -4.18 2.27
CA GLU A 131 -11.71 -5.33 1.34
C GLU A 131 -10.31 -5.90 1.02
N ASN A 132 -9.25 -5.15 1.33
CA ASN A 132 -7.86 -5.57 1.17
C ASN A 132 -7.37 -6.43 2.35
N ILE A 133 -8.16 -6.53 3.43
CA ILE A 133 -7.88 -7.38 4.59
C ILE A 133 -8.60 -8.71 4.41
N LEU A 134 -7.83 -9.78 4.22
CA LEU A 134 -8.32 -11.13 4.00
C LEU A 134 -8.04 -12.00 5.22
N ILE A 135 -9.04 -12.73 5.69
CA ILE A 135 -8.93 -13.63 6.85
C ILE A 135 -9.16 -15.08 6.40
N PHE A 136 -8.18 -15.94 6.63
CA PHE A 136 -8.20 -17.35 6.30
C PHE A 136 -8.16 -18.21 7.56
N ASP A 137 -8.98 -19.25 7.55
CA ASP A 137 -9.14 -20.18 8.65
C ASP A 137 -8.65 -21.54 8.17
N PHE A 138 -7.68 -22.12 8.89
CA PHE A 138 -7.09 -23.41 8.54
C PHE A 138 -7.28 -24.40 9.67
N ASN A 139 -7.83 -25.57 9.35
CA ASN A 139 -8.00 -26.69 10.26
C ASN A 139 -7.28 -27.90 9.70
N PHE A 140 -6.26 -28.39 10.40
CA PHE A 140 -5.43 -29.51 9.97
C PHE A 140 -5.83 -30.79 10.72
N GLU A 141 -7.02 -31.33 10.45
CA GLU A 141 -7.50 -32.55 11.10
C GLU A 141 -6.55 -33.74 10.85
N GLU A 142 -6.19 -33.93 9.59
CA GLU A 142 -5.24 -34.95 9.13
C GLU A 142 -4.20 -34.30 8.21
N THR A 143 -2.92 -34.66 8.40
CA THR A 143 -1.79 -34.04 7.70
C THR A 143 -0.55 -34.91 7.84
N GLU A 144 0.28 -34.92 6.80
CA GLU A 144 1.57 -35.62 6.79
C GLU A 144 2.61 -34.95 7.70
N TYR A 145 2.35 -33.72 8.16
CA TYR A 145 3.24 -33.00 9.07
C TYR A 145 2.73 -33.10 10.51
N PRO A 146 3.28 -34.01 11.34
CA PRO A 146 2.68 -34.35 12.64
C PRO A 146 2.59 -33.16 13.60
N LYS A 147 3.49 -32.17 13.48
CA LYS A 147 3.49 -30.99 14.34
C LYS A 147 2.23 -30.16 14.25
N ILE A 148 1.51 -30.18 13.11
CA ILE A 148 0.29 -29.39 12.91
C ILE A 148 -0.98 -30.23 12.91
N LYS A 149 -0.89 -31.54 13.12
CA LYS A 149 -2.06 -32.42 13.15
C LYS A 149 -2.98 -32.07 14.32
N GLY A 150 -4.28 -31.99 14.04
CA GLY A 150 -5.33 -31.59 14.96
C GLY A 150 -5.31 -30.10 15.33
N LYS A 151 -4.46 -29.27 14.71
CA LYS A 151 -4.31 -27.85 15.05
C LYS A 151 -5.06 -26.95 14.10
N LYS A 152 -5.47 -25.80 14.63
CA LYS A 152 -6.14 -24.73 13.90
C LYS A 152 -5.23 -23.51 13.84
N PHE A 153 -5.32 -22.76 12.75
CA PHE A 153 -4.60 -21.50 12.55
C PHE A 153 -5.55 -20.49 11.92
N GLN A 154 -5.31 -19.22 12.23
CA GLN A 154 -5.99 -18.12 11.57
C GLN A 154 -4.92 -17.20 10.97
N VAL A 155 -5.10 -16.82 9.72
CA VAL A 155 -4.14 -16.00 8.98
C VAL A 155 -4.84 -14.75 8.51
N ILE A 156 -4.21 -13.60 8.72
CA ILE A 156 -4.70 -12.31 8.28
C ILE A 156 -3.70 -11.75 7.28
N ILE A 157 -4.17 -11.45 6.08
CA ILE A 157 -3.38 -10.88 4.99
C ILE A 157 -3.91 -9.48 4.69
N ILE A 158 -3.01 -8.53 4.48
CA ILE A 158 -3.32 -7.22 3.92
C ILE A 158 -2.53 -7.02 2.62
N ASP A 159 -3.22 -6.63 1.55
CA ASP A 159 -2.63 -6.39 0.22
C ASP A 159 -3.17 -5.07 -0.35
N VAL A 160 -2.34 -4.04 -0.35
CA VAL A 160 -2.72 -2.64 -0.55
C VAL A 160 -2.17 -2.11 -1.87
N ASP A 161 -3.04 -1.46 -2.64
CA ASP A 161 -2.67 -0.81 -3.88
C ASP A 161 -1.89 0.49 -3.59
N LEU A 162 -0.96 0.85 -4.47
CA LEU A 162 -0.11 2.03 -4.27
C LEU A 162 -0.92 3.35 -4.19
N ASP A 163 -2.11 3.37 -4.78
CA ASP A 163 -2.99 4.54 -4.82
C ASP A 163 -3.62 4.87 -3.47
N ASP A 164 -3.72 3.87 -2.59
CA ASP A 164 -4.26 3.98 -1.25
C ASP A 164 -3.21 4.49 -0.24
N LEU A 165 -1.94 4.60 -0.65
CA LEU A 165 -0.86 5.04 0.23
C LEU A 165 -0.84 6.58 0.41
N PRO A 166 -0.33 7.08 1.55
CA PRO A 166 -0.07 6.33 2.78
C PRO A 166 -1.37 5.98 3.50
N LEU A 167 -1.38 4.83 4.18
CA LEU A 167 -2.43 4.45 5.09
C LEU A 167 -2.26 5.19 6.41
N ILE A 168 -3.35 5.85 6.81
CA ILE A 168 -3.43 6.67 8.02
C ILE A 168 -4.46 6.03 8.94
N SER A 169 -4.18 5.91 10.24
CA SER A 169 -5.16 5.41 11.21
C SER A 169 -6.36 6.36 11.35
N THR A 170 -7.56 5.79 11.44
CA THR A 170 -8.82 6.54 11.56
C THR A 170 -9.34 6.65 12.99
N GLY A 171 -8.67 6.04 13.96
CA GLY A 171 -9.07 6.08 15.36
C GLY A 171 -7.91 5.82 16.31
N ALA A 172 -8.16 6.00 17.62
CA ALA A 172 -7.16 5.88 18.66
C ALA A 172 -7.52 4.83 19.74
N SER A 173 -6.48 4.21 20.30
CA SER A 173 -6.53 3.42 21.53
C SER A 173 -5.28 3.77 22.35
N PRO A 174 -5.42 4.22 23.61
CA PRO A 174 -4.30 4.66 24.43
C PRO A 174 -3.14 3.65 24.46
N GLY A 175 -1.93 4.12 24.14
CA GLY A 175 -0.71 3.30 24.17
C GLY A 175 -0.54 2.30 23.01
N GLN A 176 -1.52 2.16 22.12
CA GLN A 176 -1.50 1.13 21.07
C GLN A 176 -1.60 1.73 19.67
N ILE A 177 -2.53 2.65 19.46
CA ILE A 177 -2.74 3.32 18.17
C ILE A 177 -3.18 4.76 18.40
N GLN A 178 -2.60 5.69 17.64
CA GLN A 178 -2.93 7.11 17.65
C GLN A 178 -3.82 7.37 16.45
N GLU A 179 -4.75 8.31 16.56
CA GLU A 179 -5.55 8.77 15.42
C GLU A 179 -4.68 9.63 14.49
N ASN A 180 -4.93 9.57 13.17
CA ASN A 180 -4.21 10.33 12.14
C ASN A 180 -2.70 10.03 12.09
N ALA A 181 -2.31 8.81 12.48
CA ALA A 181 -0.92 8.38 12.50
C ALA A 181 -0.63 7.40 11.35
N ILE A 182 0.59 7.50 10.81
CA ILE A 182 1.10 6.57 9.80
C ILE A 182 2.08 5.64 10.50
N TYR A 183 1.86 4.34 10.33
CA TYR A 183 2.71 3.30 10.88
C TYR A 183 3.48 2.60 9.78
N VAL A 184 4.70 2.15 10.08
CA VAL A 184 5.53 1.34 9.21
C VAL A 184 6.11 0.17 9.99
N ARG A 185 6.48 -0.88 9.27
CA ARG A 185 7.06 -2.08 9.86
C ARG A 185 8.58 -1.99 9.87
N ARG A 186 9.20 -2.22 11.03
CA ARG A 186 10.65 -2.33 11.22
C ARG A 186 10.96 -3.67 11.88
N GLY A 187 11.21 -4.68 11.05
CA GLY A 187 11.32 -6.08 11.47
C GLY A 187 10.00 -6.55 12.08
N THR A 188 10.04 -6.88 13.37
CA THR A 188 8.89 -7.40 14.13
C THR A 188 8.09 -6.29 14.84
N SER A 189 8.52 -5.03 14.72
CA SER A 189 7.93 -3.87 15.38
C SER A 189 7.12 -3.01 14.41
N SER A 190 6.00 -2.46 14.89
CA SER A 190 5.18 -1.48 14.17
C SER A 190 5.29 -0.12 14.83
N GLU A 191 5.93 0.81 14.13
CA GLU A 191 6.38 2.10 14.66
C GLU A 191 5.79 3.26 13.86
N LEU A 192 5.82 4.45 14.44
CA LEU A 192 5.48 5.68 13.72
C LEU A 192 6.49 5.92 12.59
N VAL A 193 5.96 6.37 11.47
CA VAL A 193 6.76 6.73 10.30
C VAL A 193 7.74 7.86 10.63
N ASN A 194 8.96 7.77 10.11
CA ASN A 194 9.90 8.89 10.12
C ASN A 194 9.81 9.72 8.82
N TYR A 195 10.60 10.78 8.71
CA TYR A 195 10.58 11.65 7.53
C TYR A 195 10.92 10.90 6.22
N GLU A 196 11.97 10.08 6.21
CA GLU A 196 12.44 9.38 5.02
C GLU A 196 11.42 8.33 4.53
N GLU A 197 10.86 7.57 5.46
CA GLU A 197 9.82 6.58 5.17
C GLU A 197 8.55 7.26 4.65
N LEU A 198 8.16 8.41 5.22
CA LEU A 198 7.03 9.19 4.74
C LEU A 198 7.26 9.70 3.30
N GLN A 199 8.44 10.26 3.03
CA GLN A 199 8.81 10.68 1.67
C GLN A 199 8.75 9.50 0.69
N ARG A 200 9.23 8.32 1.10
CA ARG A 200 9.14 7.10 0.29
C ARG A 200 7.69 6.72 -0.01
N LEU A 201 6.79 6.71 0.98
CA LEU A 201 5.37 6.38 0.77
C LEU A 201 4.69 7.36 -0.20
N ILE A 202 4.95 8.66 -0.04
CA ILE A 202 4.42 9.69 -0.92
C ILE A 202 4.95 9.47 -2.34
N ASN A 203 6.25 9.26 -2.52
CA ASN A 203 6.84 9.03 -3.83
C ASN A 203 6.33 7.75 -4.49
N MET A 204 6.14 6.69 -3.71
CA MET A 204 5.53 5.44 -4.19
C MET A 204 4.12 5.68 -4.72
N ARG A 205 3.29 6.44 -3.99
CA ARG A 205 1.95 6.83 -4.46
C ARG A 205 2.05 7.66 -5.74
N LEU A 206 2.88 8.70 -5.78
CA LEU A 206 3.04 9.57 -6.95
C LEU A 206 3.49 8.81 -8.20
N SER A 207 4.24 7.72 -8.04
CA SER A 207 4.71 6.89 -9.15
C SER A 207 3.60 6.20 -9.93
N THR A 208 2.38 6.08 -9.37
CA THR A 208 1.24 5.50 -10.08
C THR A 208 0.64 6.44 -11.12
N GLY A 209 1.00 7.72 -11.08
CA GLY A 209 0.43 8.74 -11.96
C GLY A 209 -1.01 9.13 -11.58
N HIS A 210 -1.58 8.56 -10.52
CA HIS A 210 -2.86 8.99 -9.98
C HIS A 210 -2.70 10.31 -9.23
N SER A 211 -3.41 11.34 -9.70
CA SER A 211 -3.54 12.61 -8.98
C SER A 211 -4.63 12.47 -7.94
N SER A 212 -4.31 12.70 -6.66
CA SER A 212 -5.31 12.78 -5.58
C SER A 212 -6.15 14.06 -5.62
N GLN A 213 -5.94 14.92 -6.61
CA GLN A 213 -6.91 15.98 -6.88
C GLN A 213 -8.21 15.31 -7.32
N PRO A 214 -9.39 15.74 -6.84
CA PRO A 214 -10.64 15.32 -7.48
C PRO A 214 -10.44 15.58 -8.97
N GLU A 215 -10.59 14.55 -9.80
CA GLU A 215 -10.47 14.69 -11.24
C GLU A 215 -11.25 15.94 -11.62
N MET A 216 -10.53 17.00 -11.97
CA MET A 216 -11.17 18.10 -12.62
C MET A 216 -11.62 17.49 -13.93
N ASP A 217 -12.92 17.23 -14.05
CA ASP A 217 -13.51 16.71 -15.28
C ASP A 217 -12.90 17.45 -16.48
N LEU A 218 -12.68 16.76 -17.59
CA LEU A 218 -12.08 17.31 -18.81
C LEU A 218 -12.69 18.67 -19.17
N ALA A 219 -14.00 18.85 -18.93
CA ALA A 219 -14.70 20.11 -19.11
C ALA A 219 -14.08 21.28 -18.32
N SER A 220 -13.65 21.05 -17.08
CA SER A 220 -12.99 22.04 -16.23
C SER A 220 -11.58 22.36 -16.70
N HIS A 221 -10.80 21.36 -17.13
CA HIS A 221 -9.48 21.60 -17.72
C HIS A 221 -9.56 22.39 -19.04
N LEU A 222 -10.55 22.11 -19.89
CA LEU A 222 -10.80 22.86 -21.11
C LEU A 222 -11.25 24.31 -20.81
N ARG A 223 -12.05 24.51 -19.75
CA ARG A 223 -12.46 25.84 -19.29
C ARG A 223 -11.26 26.68 -18.85
N GLU A 224 -10.35 26.11 -18.07
CA GLU A 224 -9.13 26.80 -17.64
C GLU A 224 -8.19 27.11 -18.79
N LEU A 225 -8.02 26.17 -19.74
CA LEU A 225 -7.23 26.42 -20.95
C LEU A 225 -7.83 27.58 -21.77
N LYS A 226 -9.16 27.65 -21.87
CA LYS A 226 -9.84 28.76 -22.55
C LYS A 226 -9.53 30.10 -21.89
N MET A 227 -9.60 30.19 -20.56
CA MET A 227 -9.27 31.43 -19.83
C MET A 227 -7.83 31.86 -20.05
N LEU A 228 -6.88 30.91 -20.05
CA LEU A 228 -5.46 31.22 -20.32
C LEU A 228 -5.23 31.75 -21.74
N LEU A 229 -5.93 31.19 -22.74
CA LEU A 229 -5.84 31.66 -24.13
C LEU A 229 -6.44 33.06 -24.28
N GLU A 230 -7.59 33.32 -23.65
CA GLU A 230 -8.23 34.64 -23.64
C GLU A 230 -7.31 35.70 -23.00
N GLU A 231 -6.66 35.36 -21.88
CA GLU A 231 -5.72 36.26 -21.20
C GLU A 231 -4.47 36.53 -22.05
N ASN A 232 -3.94 35.49 -22.71
CA ASN A 232 -2.80 35.66 -23.63
C ASN A 232 -3.17 36.55 -24.84
N ASP A 233 -4.36 36.40 -25.39
CA ASP A 233 -4.84 37.26 -26.49
C ASP A 233 -5.03 38.70 -26.03
N ASN A 234 -5.53 38.91 -24.81
CA ASN A 234 -5.69 40.24 -24.22
C ASN A 234 -4.34 40.91 -23.94
N ALA A 235 -3.37 40.16 -23.39
CA ALA A 235 -2.00 40.64 -23.19
C ALA A 235 -1.31 40.99 -24.52
N SER A 236 -1.58 40.21 -25.58
CA SER A 236 -1.07 40.48 -26.94
C SER A 236 -1.67 41.77 -27.52
N LYS A 237 -2.97 41.99 -27.34
CA LYS A 237 -3.68 43.20 -27.79
C LYS A 237 -3.29 44.45 -27.00
N ALA A 238 -3.02 44.31 -25.69
CA ALA A 238 -2.55 45.41 -24.85
C ALA A 238 -1.16 45.93 -25.31
N SER A 239 -0.31 45.06 -25.88
CA SER A 239 0.99 45.45 -26.43
C SER A 239 0.94 46.27 -27.74
N LEU A 240 -0.23 46.36 -28.39
CA LEU A 240 -0.45 47.10 -29.64
C LEU A 240 -0.85 48.58 -29.43
N PHE A 241 -1.08 49.01 -28.19
CA PHE A 241 -1.33 50.41 -27.85
C PHE A 241 -0.03 51.10 -27.39
N PRO A 242 0.36 52.25 -27.98
CA PRO A 242 1.61 52.90 -27.63
C PRO A 242 1.46 53.67 -26.31
N THR A 243 1.75 53.03 -25.19
CA THR A 243 1.98 53.70 -23.90
C THR A 243 3.48 53.85 -23.65
N GLY A 244 3.91 55.09 -23.43
CA GLY A 244 5.31 55.51 -23.52
C GLY A 244 6.30 54.85 -22.56
N ILE A 245 7.51 54.62 -23.09
CA ILE A 245 8.87 54.71 -22.50
C ILE A 245 9.20 53.95 -21.18
N PHE A 246 8.28 53.31 -20.46
CA PHE A 246 8.63 52.64 -19.17
C PHE A 246 8.05 51.22 -18.91
N GLY A 247 7.54 50.50 -19.92
CA GLY A 247 6.78 49.25 -19.69
C GLY A 247 7.22 47.97 -20.42
N THR A 248 8.28 48.00 -21.24
CA THR A 248 8.57 46.89 -22.18
C THR A 248 9.13 45.62 -21.53
N SER A 249 9.79 45.72 -20.37
CA SER A 249 10.36 44.56 -19.68
C SER A 249 9.31 43.67 -19.00
N TYR A 250 8.28 44.26 -18.38
CA TYR A 250 7.29 43.52 -17.59
C TYR A 250 6.31 42.72 -18.46
N HIS A 251 5.99 43.22 -19.66
CA HIS A 251 5.08 42.57 -20.61
C HIS A 251 5.70 41.36 -21.31
N SER A 252 7.02 41.38 -21.56
CA SER A 252 7.81 40.27 -22.10
C SER A 252 7.68 39.03 -21.23
N ASP A 253 7.94 39.20 -19.93
CA ASP A 253 8.07 38.10 -18.98
C ASP A 253 6.70 37.51 -18.65
N HIS A 254 5.67 38.34 -18.58
CA HIS A 254 4.29 37.90 -18.41
C HIS A 254 3.78 37.10 -19.63
N SER A 255 4.08 37.54 -20.86
CA SER A 255 3.68 36.79 -22.07
C SER A 255 4.42 35.46 -22.19
N ALA A 256 5.71 35.43 -21.86
CA ALA A 256 6.50 34.19 -21.82
C ALA A 256 5.92 33.21 -20.80
N PHE A 257 5.59 33.70 -19.60
CA PHE A 257 4.96 32.92 -18.54
C PHE A 257 3.58 32.36 -18.94
N LEU A 258 2.71 33.17 -19.56
CA LEU A 258 1.40 32.70 -20.04
C LEU A 258 1.54 31.61 -21.11
N LYS A 259 2.50 31.74 -22.03
CA LYS A 259 2.77 30.72 -23.06
C LYS A 259 3.24 29.40 -22.44
N GLU A 260 4.11 29.49 -21.43
CA GLU A 260 4.56 28.32 -20.67
C GLU A 260 3.40 27.62 -19.96
N LEU A 261 2.55 28.39 -19.27
CA LEU A 261 1.36 27.86 -18.60
C LEU A 261 0.38 27.18 -19.57
N ILE A 262 0.14 27.80 -20.73
CA ILE A 262 -0.71 27.23 -21.78
C ILE A 262 -0.15 25.89 -22.26
N GLU A 263 1.16 25.80 -22.49
CA GLU A 263 1.79 24.57 -22.98
C GLU A 263 1.75 23.45 -21.93
N ASN A 264 2.05 23.78 -20.67
CA ASN A 264 1.93 22.85 -19.55
C ASN A 264 0.49 22.35 -19.39
N LYS A 265 -0.51 23.22 -19.57
CA LYS A 265 -1.93 22.84 -19.48
C LYS A 265 -2.36 21.92 -20.63
N LYS A 266 -1.90 22.17 -21.85
CA LYS A 266 -2.13 21.28 -23.01
C LYS A 266 -1.53 19.89 -22.79
N GLN A 267 -0.33 19.81 -22.24
CA GLN A 267 0.31 18.53 -21.94
C GLN A 267 -0.46 17.74 -20.89
N LEU A 268 -0.95 18.41 -19.85
CA LEU A 268 -1.78 17.79 -18.81
C LEU A 268 -3.08 17.22 -19.41
N ILE A 269 -3.79 17.99 -20.24
CA ILE A 269 -5.01 17.52 -20.93
C ILE A 269 -4.70 16.32 -21.83
N ARG A 270 -3.59 16.33 -22.56
CA ARG A 270 -3.16 15.19 -23.38
C ARG A 270 -2.94 13.93 -22.55
N ARG A 271 -2.35 14.04 -21.36
CA ARG A 271 -2.16 12.90 -20.45
C ARG A 271 -3.49 12.33 -19.97
N ILE A 272 -4.45 13.19 -19.61
CA ILE A 272 -5.80 12.77 -19.21
C ILE A 272 -6.50 12.02 -20.34
N ILE A 273 -6.43 12.52 -21.58
CA ILE A 273 -7.06 11.87 -22.73
C ILE A 273 -6.36 10.55 -23.11
N SER A 274 -5.05 10.42 -22.84
CA SER A 274 -4.25 9.25 -23.26
C SER A 274 -4.28 8.09 -22.25
N ASN A 275 -4.72 8.32 -21.01
CA ASN A 275 -4.97 7.30 -19.99
C ASN A 275 -6.47 7.30 -19.64
N PRO A 276 -7.33 6.67 -20.46
CA PRO A 276 -8.74 6.49 -20.12
C PRO A 276 -8.97 5.46 -19.01
#